data_AF-A0A9P7K2D2-F1
#
_entry.id   AF-A0A9P7K2D2-F1
#
_cell.length_a   1.000
_cell.length_b   1.000
_cell.length_c   1.000
_cell.angle_alpha   90.00
_cell.angle_beta   90.00
_cell.angle_gamma   90.00
#
_symmetry.space_group_name_H-M   'P 1'
#
loop_
_entity.id
_entity.type
_entity.pdbx_description
1 polymer ?
#
loop_
_entity_poly.entity_id
_entity_poly.type
_entity_poly.pdbx_seq_one_letter_code
_entity_poly.pdbx_strand_id
1 'polypeptide(L)' 'FIKTIRDERKYEKVGAIGYCYGGAAAVRLGATGLVESLIICHPGPITIAQVKAIKARKLIYTTRHELWSDLLDAGSYRL' A
#
# COMPACT_ATOMS: atom_id res chain seq x y z
N PHE A 1 -17.20 -1.73 4.09
CA PHE A 1 -16.95 -1.46 2.65
C PHE A 1 -16.22 -2.62 1.96
N ILE A 2 -14.91 -2.86 2.18
CA ILE A 2 -14.18 -3.90 1.39
C ILE A 2 -14.76 -5.31 1.54
N LYS A 3 -15.13 -5.74 2.75
CA LYS A 3 -15.82 -7.03 2.94
C LYS A 3 -17.14 -7.09 2.18
N THR A 4 -17.98 -6.06 2.34
CA THR A 4 -19.27 -5.91 1.66
C THR A 4 -19.15 -6.06 0.13
N ILE A 5 -18.22 -5.34 -0.51
CA ILE A 5 -18.04 -5.44 -1.97
C ILE A 5 -17.52 -6.82 -2.38
N ARG A 6 -16.69 -7.45 -1.55
CA ARG A 6 -16.13 -8.77 -1.82
C ARG A 6 -17.24 -9.83 -1.79
N ASP A 7 -18.11 -9.75 -0.79
CA ASP A 7 -19.21 -10.70 -0.59
C ASP A 7 -20.31 -10.51 -1.65
N GLU A 8 -20.71 -9.26 -1.94
CA GLU A 8 -21.78 -8.97 -2.92
C GLU A 8 -21.37 -9.19 -4.37
N ARG A 9 -20.10 -8.92 -4.72
CA ARG A 9 -19.58 -9.07 -6.08
C ARG A 9 -18.81 -10.37 -6.29
N LYS A 10 -18.71 -11.21 -5.25
CA LYS A 10 -18.01 -12.51 -5.26
C LYS A 10 -16.57 -12.41 -5.78
N TYR A 11 -15.84 -11.37 -5.39
CA TYR A 11 -14.45 -11.22 -5.78
C TYR A 11 -13.54 -12.15 -4.96
N GLU A 12 -12.74 -12.97 -5.63
CA GLU A 12 -11.76 -13.84 -4.96
C GLU A 12 -10.57 -13.05 -4.40
N LYS A 13 -10.20 -11.94 -5.06
CA LYS A 13 -9.05 -11.09 -4.71
C LYS A 13 -9.42 -9.63 -4.91
N VAL A 14 -8.92 -8.77 -4.02
CA VAL A 14 -9.08 -7.32 -4.06
C VAL A 14 -7.71 -6.66 -3.85
N GLY A 15 -7.31 -5.83 -4.81
CA GLY A 15 -6.17 -4.95 -4.67
C GLY A 15 -6.59 -3.53 -4.33
N ALA A 16 -5.63 -2.70 -3.90
CA ALA A 16 -5.84 -1.26 -3.80
C ALA A 16 -4.71 -0.48 -4.49
N ILE A 17 -5.07 0.62 -5.14
CA ILE A 17 -4.14 1.60 -5.70
C ILE A 17 -4.43 2.97 -5.09
N GLY A 18 -3.39 3.75 -4.82
CA GLY A 18 -3.57 5.06 -4.21
C GLY A 18 -2.49 6.07 -4.57
N TYR A 19 -2.92 7.33 -4.77
CA TYR A 19 -2.05 8.49 -5.00
C TYR A 19 -2.15 9.51 -3.87
N CYS A 20 -1.03 10.10 -3.45
CA CYS A 20 -0.96 11.11 -2.38
C CYS A 20 -1.66 10.59 -1.10
N TYR A 21 -2.67 11.29 -0.59
CA TYR A 21 -3.45 10.84 0.57
C TYR A 21 -4.07 9.45 0.37
N GLY A 22 -4.47 9.12 -0.87
CA GLY A 22 -4.91 7.79 -1.26
C GLY A 22 -3.81 6.74 -1.14
N GLY A 23 -2.56 7.11 -1.43
CA GLY A 23 -1.39 6.24 -1.21
C GLY A 23 -1.14 5.98 0.27
N ALA A 24 -1.27 7.00 1.12
CA ALA A 24 -1.19 6.84 2.57
C ALA A 24 -2.35 5.99 3.14
N ALA A 25 -3.56 6.12 2.58
CA ALA A 25 -4.68 5.23 2.89
C ALA A 25 -4.39 3.78 2.45
N ALA A 26 -3.83 3.57 1.26
CA ALA A 26 -3.46 2.26 0.76
C ALA A 26 -2.40 1.56 1.64
N VAL A 27 -1.41 2.30 2.16
CA VAL A 27 -0.44 1.80 3.14
C VAL A 27 -1.14 1.28 4.40
N ARG A 28 -2.03 2.09 4.99
CA ARG A 28 -2.79 1.68 6.18
C ARG A 28 -3.70 0.48 5.90
N LEU A 29 -4.29 0.45 4.71
CA LEU A 29 -5.14 -0.65 4.27
C LEU A 29 -4.35 -1.96 4.13
N GLY A 30 -3.11 -1.89 3.64
CA GLY A 30 -2.20 -3.03 3.51
C GLY A 30 -1.91 -3.77 4.81
N ALA A 31 -2.01 -3.09 5.95
CA ALA A 31 -1.79 -3.70 7.26
C ALA A 31 -3.01 -4.52 7.75
N THR A 32 -4.19 -4.30 7.19
CA THR A 32 -5.44 -4.90 7.66
C THR A 32 -5.62 -6.36 7.24
N GLY A 33 -4.93 -6.81 6.18
CA GLY A 33 -5.17 -8.14 5.58
C GLY A 33 -6.45 -8.23 4.74
N LEU A 34 -7.11 -7.11 4.45
CA LEU A 34 -8.33 -7.06 3.63
C LEU A 34 -8.05 -6.97 2.12
N VAL A 35 -6.79 -6.83 1.72
CA VAL A 35 -6.35 -6.71 0.33
C VAL A 35 -5.11 -7.56 0.10
N GLU A 36 -4.99 -8.15 -1.09
CA GLU A 36 -3.91 -9.07 -1.43
C GLU A 36 -2.75 -8.35 -2.14
N SER A 37 -3.02 -7.23 -2.79
CA SER A 37 -2.02 -6.43 -3.51
C SER A 37 -2.22 -4.92 -3.33
N LEU A 38 -1.11 -4.18 -3.41
CA LEU A 38 -1.06 -2.73 -3.32
C LEU A 38 -0.18 -2.11 -4.39
N ILE A 39 -0.66 -1.04 -5.01
CA ILE A 39 0.15 -0.11 -5.80
C ILE A 39 0.06 1.27 -5.14
N ILE A 40 1.19 1.78 -4.65
CA ILE A 40 1.23 3.07 -3.94
C ILE A 40 2.04 4.04 -4.80
N CYS A 41 1.40 5.09 -5.29
CA CYS A 41 2.02 6.10 -6.14
C CYS A 41 2.16 7.41 -5.36
N HIS A 42 3.38 7.81 -5.03
CA HIS A 42 3.67 9.05 -4.29
C HIS A 42 2.75 9.18 -3.06
N PRO A 43 2.98 8.37 -2.01
CA PRO A 43 2.12 8.43 -0.83
C PRO A 43 2.25 9.79 -0.15
N GLY A 44 1.14 10.28 0.40
CA GLY A 44 1.16 11.35 1.39
C GLY A 44 1.82 10.87 2.68
N PRO A 45 1.69 11.62 3.79
CA PRO A 45 2.42 11.32 5.03
C PRO A 45 2.21 9.88 5.52
N ILE A 46 3.31 9.14 5.65
CA ILE A 46 3.37 7.77 6.16
C ILE A 46 4.60 7.59 7.04
N THR A 47 4.58 6.56 7.89
CA THR A 47 5.72 6.18 8.74
C THR A 47 6.30 4.84 8.32
N ILE A 48 7.57 4.59 8.63
CA ILE A 48 8.23 3.30 8.36
C ILE A 48 7.50 2.15 9.05
N ALA A 49 7.03 2.36 10.28
CA ALA A 49 6.26 1.35 11.02
C ALA A 49 4.99 0.93 10.27
N GLN A 50 4.29 1.87 9.65
CA GLN A 50 3.12 1.56 8.82
C GLN A 50 3.50 0.77 7.56
N VAL A 51 4.61 1.10 6.91
CA VAL A 51 5.10 0.36 5.73
C VAL A 51 5.54 -1.07 6.08
N LYS A 52 6.17 -1.25 7.25
CA LYS A 52 6.58 -2.56 7.78
C LYS A 52 5.38 -3.42 8.21
N ALA A 53 4.28 -2.79 8.64
CA ALA A 53 3.05 -3.49 9.03
C ALA A 53 2.24 -4.03 7.84
N ILE A 54 2.58 -3.66 6.59
CA ILE A 54 1.86 -4.13 5.40
C ILE A 54 2.02 -5.64 5.25
N LYS A 55 0.88 -6.34 5.15
CA LYS A 55 0.78 -7.80 4.94
C LYS A 55 0.61 -8.17 3.46
N ALA A 56 0.05 -7.26 2.67
CA ALA A 56 -0.19 -7.45 1.24
C ALA A 56 1.10 -7.38 0.41
N ARG A 57 1.11 -7.97 -0.79
CA ARG A 57 2.19 -7.72 -1.76
C ARG A 57 2.12 -6.26 -2.20
N LYS A 58 3.22 -5.52 -2.10
CA LYS A 58 3.24 -4.08 -2.36
C LYS A 58 4.23 -3.72 -3.46
N LEU A 59 3.84 -2.76 -4.27
CA LEU A 59 4.69 -2.03 -5.19
C LEU A 59 4.54 -0.54 -4.89
N ILE A 60 5.65 0.14 -4.62
CA ILE A 60 5.66 1.55 -4.21
C ILE A 60 6.44 2.36 -5.24
N TYR A 61 5.73 3.23 -5.94
CA TYR A 61 6.29 4.27 -6.79
C TYR A 61 6.36 5.56 -5.99
N THR A 62 7.51 6.20 -5.90
CA THR A 62 7.68 7.50 -5.23
C THR A 62 8.67 8.34 -6.01
N THR A 63 8.60 9.66 -5.88
CA THR A 63 9.60 10.52 -6.49
C THR A 63 10.90 10.38 -5.73
N ARG A 64 12.01 10.48 -6.47
CA ARG A 64 13.36 10.30 -5.96
C ARG A 64 13.57 11.11 -4.66
N HIS A 65 13.04 12.32 -4.51
CA HIS A 65 13.37 13.16 -3.36
C HIS A 65 12.76 12.76 -2.02
N GLU A 66 11.83 11.80 -1.94
CA GLU A 66 10.96 11.66 -0.76
C GLU A 66 11.37 10.57 0.24
N LEU A 67 12.05 9.49 -0.18
CA LEU A 67 12.08 8.25 0.64
C LEU A 67 13.40 7.43 0.54
N TRP A 68 14.54 8.06 0.23
CA TRP A 68 15.78 7.34 -0.10
C TRP A 68 16.32 6.37 0.95
N SER A 69 16.32 6.72 2.24
CA SER A 69 16.85 5.80 3.26
C SER A 69 15.82 4.73 3.63
N ASP A 70 14.60 5.15 3.84
CA ASP A 70 13.64 4.38 4.64
C ASP A 70 12.96 3.23 3.88
N LEU A 71 12.79 3.38 2.56
CA LEU A 71 12.18 2.36 1.71
C LEU A 71 13.20 1.36 1.12
N LEU A 72 14.45 1.78 0.93
CA LEU A 72 15.55 0.88 0.55
C LEU A 72 15.81 -0.12 1.67
N ASP A 73 15.86 0.36 2.93
CA ASP A 73 16.03 -0.51 4.12
C ASP A 73 14.85 -1.45 4.35
N ALA A 74 13.66 -1.11 3.84
CA ALA A 74 12.47 -1.95 3.89
C ALA A 74 12.42 -3.02 2.76
N GLY A 75 13.43 -3.10 1.89
CA GLY A 75 13.50 -4.06 0.78
C GLY A 75 12.34 -3.96 -0.22
N SER A 76 11.68 -2.80 -0.27
CA SER A 76 10.37 -2.61 -0.90
C SER A 76 10.40 -1.76 -2.17
N TYR A 77 11.60 -1.34 -2.61
CA TYR A 77 11.80 -0.52 -3.80
C TYR A 77 12.45 -1.36 -4.91
N ARG A 78 11.83 -1.40 -6.09
CA ARG A 78 12.40 -1.98 -7.31
C ARG A 78 12.22 -0.99 -8.45
N LEU A 79 13.34 -0.66 -9.12
CA LEU A 79 13.37 0.09 -10.38
C LEU A 79 12.94 -0.80 -11.54
#